data_AF-A0A1H9HSX8-F1
#
_entry.id   AF-A0A1H9HSX8-F1
#
_cell.length_a   1.000
_cell.length_b   1.000
_cell.length_c   1.000
_cell.angle_alpha   90.00
_cell.angle_beta   90.00
_cell.angle_gamma   90.00
#
_symmetry.space_group_name_H-M   'P 1'
#
loop_
_entity.id
_entity.type
_entity.pdbx_description
1 polymer ?
#
loop_
_entity_poly.entity_id
_entity_poly.type
_entity_poly.pdbx_seq_one_letter_code
_entity_poly.pdbx_strand_id
1 'polypeptide(L)'
;MTLKELFEKYCAMSEWGYVCNGHCVELTPASEEEIKAFRTICDKYGVEQKIVAELEEYYRQNNNFFDYFRCDEESLFEWWDEDQKCIWFGCVDDNSFIYDANTHKYAIGEAGSNDFGEYDTFMEMLEAYLKYGYESMSVS
;
A
#
# COMPACT_ATOMS: atom_id res chain seq x y z
N MET A 1 8.98 -14.14 0.81
CA MET A 1 8.12 -14.02 1.99
C MET A 1 6.75 -13.61 1.47
N THR A 2 5.70 -14.37 1.81
CA THR A 2 4.32 -14.04 1.42
C THR A 2 3.78 -12.90 2.30
N LEU A 3 2.68 -12.28 1.87
CA LEU A 3 2.00 -11.27 2.68
C LEU A 3 1.55 -11.84 4.02
N LYS A 4 1.04 -13.08 4.00
CA LYS A 4 0.65 -13.80 5.21
C LYS A 4 1.81 -13.98 6.19
N GLU A 5 2.97 -14.45 5.71
CA GLU A 5 4.16 -14.63 6.56
C GLU A 5 4.64 -13.29 7.15
N LEU A 6 4.51 -12.19 6.41
CA LEU A 6 4.84 -10.86 6.89
C LEU A 6 3.90 -10.43 8.03
N PHE A 7 2.59 -10.61 7.86
CA PHE A 7 1.60 -10.30 8.89
C PHE A 7 1.77 -11.18 10.14
N GLU A 8 2.03 -12.49 9.97
CA GLU A 8 2.31 -13.41 11.08
C GLU A 8 3.58 -13.05 11.86
N LYS A 9 4.54 -12.37 11.21
CA LYS A 9 5.79 -11.92 11.82
C LYS A 9 5.62 -10.70 12.73
N TYR A 10 4.72 -9.78 12.37
CA TYR A 10 4.62 -8.46 13.02
C TYR A 10 3.28 -8.17 13.72
N CYS A 11 2.24 -8.96 13.44
CA CYS A 11 0.90 -8.73 13.94
C CYS A 11 0.41 -9.87 14.83
N ALA A 12 -0.58 -9.58 15.69
CA ALA A 12 -1.26 -10.61 16.48
C ALA A 12 -2.48 -11.13 15.73
N MET A 13 -2.72 -12.45 15.73
CA MET A 13 -3.96 -13.01 15.17
C MET A 13 -5.11 -12.91 16.18
N SER A 14 -6.28 -12.47 15.71
CA SER A 14 -7.54 -12.45 16.46
C SER A 14 -8.63 -13.22 15.71
N GLU A 15 -9.85 -13.30 16.28
CA GLU A 15 -10.99 -13.90 15.58
C GLU A 15 -11.48 -13.07 14.38
N TRP A 16 -11.08 -11.79 14.30
CA TRP A 16 -11.48 -10.84 13.25
C TRP A 16 -10.38 -10.57 12.21
N GLY A 17 -9.21 -11.21 12.33
CA GLY A 17 -8.06 -11.00 11.46
C GLY A 17 -6.79 -10.62 12.21
N TYR A 18 -5.82 -10.08 11.48
CA TYR A 18 -4.53 -9.64 12.02
C TYR A 18 -4.64 -8.26 12.65
N VAL A 19 -4.23 -8.14 13.91
CA VAL A 19 -4.15 -6.88 14.63
C VAL A 19 -2.73 -6.33 14.50
N CYS A 20 -2.59 -5.28 13.69
CA CYS A 20 -1.33 -4.60 13.34
C CYS A 20 -1.43 -3.13 13.76
N ASN A 21 -0.56 -2.65 14.65
CA ASN A 21 -0.54 -1.23 15.07
C ASN A 21 -1.92 -0.68 15.54
N GLY A 22 -2.77 -1.53 16.13
CA GLY A 22 -4.12 -1.14 16.57
C GLY A 22 -5.22 -1.28 15.50
N HIS A 23 -4.86 -1.62 14.26
CA HIS A 23 -5.79 -1.88 13.15
C HIS A 23 -6.03 -3.37 12.98
N CYS A 24 -7.28 -3.78 12.74
CA CYS A 24 -7.62 -5.16 12.42
C CYS A 24 -7.72 -5.31 10.90
N VAL A 25 -6.96 -6.22 10.32
CA VAL A 25 -6.88 -6.45 8.87
C VAL A 25 -7.23 -7.89 8.55
N GLU A 26 -8.23 -8.07 7.71
CA GLU A 26 -8.55 -9.36 7.10
C GLU A 26 -7.94 -9.43 5.69
N LEU A 27 -7.03 -10.38 5.46
CA LEU A 27 -6.41 -10.55 4.15
C LEU A 27 -7.42 -11.15 3.17
N THR A 28 -7.91 -10.32 2.25
CA THR A 28 -8.92 -10.70 1.26
C THR A 28 -8.37 -10.52 -0.14
N PRO A 29 -8.02 -11.59 -0.87
CA PRO A 29 -7.52 -11.49 -2.24
C PRO A 29 -8.50 -10.79 -3.20
N ALA A 30 -7.96 -10.04 -4.15
CA ALA A 30 -8.72 -9.50 -5.28
C ALA A 30 -9.23 -10.62 -6.20
N SER A 31 -10.38 -10.42 -6.82
CA SER A 31 -10.86 -11.28 -7.91
C SER A 31 -10.08 -11.04 -9.21
N GLU A 32 -10.15 -11.97 -10.17
CA GLU A 32 -9.51 -11.75 -11.48
C GLU A 32 -10.16 -10.59 -12.25
N GLU A 33 -11.47 -10.36 -12.05
CA GLU A 33 -12.16 -9.20 -12.62
C GLU A 33 -11.58 -7.88 -12.07
N GLU A 34 -11.31 -7.81 -10.77
CA GLU A 34 -10.71 -6.65 -10.10
C GLU A 34 -9.26 -6.44 -10.54
N ILE A 35 -8.45 -7.50 -10.59
CA ILE A 35 -7.08 -7.41 -11.13
C ILE A 35 -7.08 -6.91 -12.59
N LYS A 36 -8.04 -7.35 -13.41
CA LYS A 36 -8.18 -6.87 -14.78
C LYS A 36 -8.58 -5.39 -14.84
N ALA A 37 -9.47 -4.95 -13.94
CA ALA A 37 -9.84 -3.55 -13.82
C ALA A 37 -8.64 -2.70 -13.40
N PHE A 38 -7.90 -3.11 -12.37
CA PHE A 38 -6.67 -2.48 -11.91
C PHE A 38 -5.66 -2.27 -13.05
N ARG A 39 -5.37 -3.33 -13.83
CA ARG A 39 -4.47 -3.24 -15.01
C ARG A 39 -4.97 -2.23 -16.04
N THR A 40 -6.28 -2.21 -16.30
CA THR A 40 -6.89 -1.27 -17.25
C THR A 40 -6.72 0.18 -16.78
N ILE A 41 -6.87 0.43 -15.49
CA ILE A 41 -6.67 1.74 -14.89
C ILE A 41 -5.18 2.13 -14.98
N CYS A 42 -4.27 1.21 -14.65
CA CYS A 42 -2.83 1.43 -14.77
C CYS A 42 -2.40 1.78 -16.21
N ASP A 43 -2.96 1.09 -17.21
CA ASP A 43 -2.71 1.37 -18.62
C ASP A 43 -3.20 2.76 -19.03
N LYS A 44 -4.37 3.20 -18.51
CA LYS A 44 -4.92 4.56 -18.73
C LYS A 44 -3.97 5.64 -18.20
N TYR A 45 -3.37 5.42 -17.03
CA TYR A 45 -2.47 6.39 -16.39
C TYR A 45 -1.00 6.23 -16.81
N GLY A 46 -0.65 5.18 -17.56
CA GLY A 46 0.71 4.94 -18.03
C GLY A 46 1.67 4.48 -16.94
N VAL A 47 1.17 3.74 -15.95
CA VAL A 47 1.98 3.17 -14.87
C VAL A 47 2.98 2.16 -15.43
N GLU A 48 4.20 2.16 -14.90
CA GLU A 48 5.24 1.23 -15.32
C GLU A 48 4.86 -0.22 -15.04
N GLN A 49 5.09 -1.09 -16.03
CA GLN A 49 4.73 -2.51 -15.96
C GLN A 49 5.38 -3.26 -14.78
N LYS A 50 6.58 -2.84 -14.34
CA LYS A 50 7.22 -3.40 -13.15
C LYS A 50 6.37 -3.15 -11.90
N ILE A 51 5.86 -1.93 -11.74
CA ILE A 51 5.04 -1.51 -10.61
C ILE A 51 3.67 -2.17 -10.66
N VAL A 52 3.06 -2.25 -11.86
CA VAL A 52 1.80 -2.98 -12.06
C VAL A 52 1.94 -4.44 -11.62
N ALA A 53 3.01 -5.12 -12.03
CA ALA A 53 3.25 -6.52 -11.66
C ALA A 53 3.45 -6.69 -10.15
N GLU A 54 4.17 -5.78 -9.50
CA GLU A 54 4.42 -5.80 -8.06
C GLU A 54 3.14 -5.58 -7.26
N LEU A 55 2.34 -4.57 -7.62
CA LEU A 55 1.07 -4.29 -6.97
C LEU A 55 0.04 -5.41 -7.23
N GLU A 56 0.03 -6.00 -8.42
CA GLU A 56 -0.81 -7.16 -8.69
C GLU A 56 -0.45 -8.36 -7.79
N GLU A 57 0.84 -8.62 -7.57
CA GLU A 57 1.28 -9.68 -6.66
C GLU A 57 0.76 -9.45 -5.22
N TYR A 58 0.73 -8.19 -4.79
CA TYR A 58 0.10 -7.81 -3.52
C TYR A 58 -1.41 -8.01 -3.54
N TYR A 59 -2.12 -7.49 -4.56
CA TYR A 59 -3.57 -7.53 -4.63
C TYR A 59 -4.15 -8.95 -4.75
N ARG A 60 -3.37 -9.88 -5.31
CA ARG A 60 -3.68 -11.32 -5.29
C ARG A 60 -3.66 -11.95 -3.90
N GLN A 61 -3.17 -11.24 -2.89
CA GLN A 61 -3.13 -11.67 -1.50
C GLN A 61 -4.01 -10.79 -0.60
N ASN A 62 -4.12 -9.49 -0.88
CA ASN A 62 -5.01 -8.58 -0.18
C ASN A 62 -5.44 -7.40 -1.07
N ASN A 63 -6.74 -7.18 -1.22
CA ASN A 63 -7.31 -6.28 -2.21
C ASN A 63 -7.33 -4.81 -1.78
N ASN A 64 -6.84 -4.46 -0.60
CA ASN A 64 -6.80 -3.08 -0.14
C ASN A 64 -5.53 -2.86 0.69
N PHE A 65 -5.23 -1.62 1.03
CA PHE A 65 -4.23 -1.30 2.05
C PHE A 65 -4.95 -0.78 3.29
N PHE A 66 -5.00 -1.57 4.37
CA PHE A 66 -5.66 -1.20 5.63
C PHE A 66 -7.10 -0.65 5.45
N ASP A 67 -7.90 -1.35 4.65
CA ASP A 67 -9.31 -1.02 4.37
C ASP A 67 -9.56 0.35 3.72
N TYR A 68 -8.55 0.94 3.07
CA TYR A 68 -8.69 2.14 2.24
C TYR A 68 -9.30 1.81 0.87
N PHE A 69 -8.51 1.88 -0.20
CA PHE A 69 -8.99 1.71 -1.55
C PHE A 69 -8.78 0.27 -2.02
N ARG A 70 -9.76 -0.25 -2.76
CA ARG A 70 -9.59 -1.49 -3.49
C ARG A 70 -8.76 -1.28 -4.76
N CYS A 71 -8.17 -2.35 -5.30
CA CYS A 71 -7.31 -2.23 -6.48
C CYS A 71 -8.02 -1.72 -7.74
N ASP A 72 -9.34 -1.89 -7.82
CA ASP A 72 -10.18 -1.48 -8.94
C ASP A 72 -10.79 -0.08 -8.80
N GLU A 73 -10.45 0.65 -7.74
CA GLU A 73 -10.95 2.00 -7.50
C GLU A 73 -10.07 3.07 -8.19
N GLU A 74 -10.69 3.99 -8.93
CA GLU A 74 -9.98 5.13 -9.53
C GLU A 74 -9.40 6.07 -8.48
N SER A 75 -9.89 6.02 -7.23
CA SER A 75 -9.41 6.80 -6.08
C SER A 75 -7.91 6.63 -5.82
N LEU A 76 -7.35 5.46 -6.17
CA LEU A 76 -5.90 5.19 -6.11
C LEU A 76 -5.07 6.19 -6.93
N PHE A 77 -5.67 6.83 -7.93
CA PHE A 77 -5.01 7.70 -8.90
C PHE A 77 -5.43 9.17 -8.77
N GLU A 78 -6.10 9.57 -7.68
CA GLU A 78 -6.51 10.97 -7.46
C GLU A 78 -5.31 11.93 -7.51
N TRP A 79 -4.13 11.49 -7.07
CA TRP A 79 -2.90 12.30 -7.07
C TRP A 79 -2.04 12.09 -8.32
N TRP A 80 -2.55 11.39 -9.33
CA TRP A 80 -1.79 11.13 -10.56
C TRP A 80 -1.69 12.37 -11.45
N ASP A 81 -2.78 13.12 -11.60
CA ASP A 81 -2.88 14.25 -12.53
C ASP A 81 -2.50 15.61 -11.91
N GLU A 82 -2.43 15.71 -10.58
CA GLU A 82 -2.13 16.96 -9.85
C GLU A 82 -0.62 17.24 -9.68
N ASP A 83 0.18 17.02 -10.72
CA ASP A 83 1.66 17.14 -10.75
C ASP A 83 2.44 16.20 -9.81
N GLN A 84 1.79 15.54 -8.84
CA GLN A 84 2.43 14.61 -7.92
C GLN A 84 2.81 13.29 -8.61
N LYS A 85 1.98 12.81 -9.56
CA LYS A 85 2.14 11.51 -10.25
C LYS A 85 2.30 10.33 -9.28
N CYS A 86 1.41 10.28 -8.29
CA CYS A 86 1.44 9.27 -7.25
C CYS A 86 0.26 8.30 -7.37
N ILE A 87 0.52 7.01 -7.10
CA ILE A 87 -0.54 6.09 -6.68
C ILE A 87 -0.70 6.27 -5.17
N TRP A 88 -1.91 6.55 -4.70
CA TRP A 88 -2.22 6.76 -3.30
C TRP A 88 -2.95 5.54 -2.72
N PHE A 89 -2.28 4.78 -1.86
CA PHE A 89 -2.83 3.53 -1.30
C PHE A 89 -3.78 3.77 -0.12
N GLY A 90 -3.71 4.94 0.52
CA GLY A 90 -4.52 5.28 1.68
C GLY A 90 -3.78 6.13 2.71
N CYS A 91 -4.42 6.35 3.86
CA CYS A 91 -3.88 7.17 4.95
C CYS A 91 -4.03 6.47 6.31
N VAL A 92 -3.00 5.80 6.82
CA VAL A 92 -3.08 5.09 8.11
C VAL A 92 -2.31 5.87 9.17
N ASP A 93 -2.92 6.13 10.32
CA ASP A 93 -2.31 6.89 11.44
C ASP A 93 -1.73 8.24 10.99
N ASP A 94 -2.53 9.03 10.27
CA ASP A 94 -2.16 10.33 9.68
C ASP A 94 -1.02 10.28 8.64
N ASN A 95 -0.55 9.08 8.26
CA ASN A 95 0.46 8.89 7.23
C ASN A 95 -0.16 8.44 5.92
N SER A 96 0.15 9.15 4.85
CA SER A 96 -0.14 8.75 3.48
C SER A 96 0.85 7.68 3.00
N PHE A 97 0.33 6.70 2.27
CA PHE A 97 1.11 5.63 1.66
C PHE A 97 1.02 5.79 0.16
N ILE A 98 2.16 5.99 -0.49
CA ILE A 98 2.19 6.28 -1.92
C ILE A 98 3.25 5.49 -2.67
N TYR A 99 3.05 5.38 -3.97
CA TYR A 99 4.12 5.16 -4.95
C TYR A 99 4.27 6.43 -5.78
N ASP A 100 5.46 7.04 -5.78
CA ASP A 100 5.79 8.23 -6.57
C ASP A 100 6.47 7.82 -7.88
N ALA A 101 5.81 8.10 -9.01
CA ALA A 101 6.31 7.75 -10.33
C ALA A 101 7.48 8.64 -10.81
N ASN A 102 7.75 9.79 -10.14
CA ASN A 102 8.88 10.65 -10.49
C ASN A 102 10.19 10.15 -9.87
N THR A 103 10.13 9.63 -8.64
CA THR A 103 11.30 9.09 -7.93
C THR A 103 11.42 7.57 -8.06
N HIS A 104 10.35 6.90 -8.50
CA HIS A 104 10.19 5.46 -8.55
C HIS A 104 10.34 4.81 -7.16
N LYS A 105 9.81 5.47 -6.13
CA LYS A 105 9.87 5.04 -4.74
C LYS A 105 8.48 4.90 -4.14
N TYR A 106 8.37 3.95 -3.23
CA TYR A 106 7.26 3.90 -2.28
C TYR A 106 7.60 4.79 -1.10
N ALA A 107 6.63 5.51 -0.54
CA ALA A 107 6.88 6.42 0.58
C ALA A 107 5.75 6.40 1.61
N ILE A 108 6.14 6.72 2.84
CA ILE A 108 5.25 6.91 3.99
C ILE A 108 5.56 8.30 4.56
N GLY A 109 4.54 9.11 4.80
CA GLY A 109 4.71 10.42 5.43
C GLY A 109 3.40 11.21 5.49
N GLU A 110 3.42 12.43 6.01
CA GLU A 110 2.26 13.31 5.91
C GLU A 110 1.86 13.50 4.44
N ALA A 111 0.60 13.89 4.17
CA ALA A 111 0.16 14.14 2.79
C ALA A 111 1.09 15.18 2.11
N GLY A 112 1.82 14.74 1.09
CA GLY A 112 2.83 15.56 0.40
C GLY A 112 4.24 15.54 1.02
N SER A 113 4.53 14.62 1.94
CA SER A 113 5.85 14.41 2.55
C SER A 113 6.28 12.93 2.53
N ASN A 114 7.57 12.68 2.71
CA ASN A 114 8.22 11.37 2.78
C ASN A 114 8.89 11.14 4.15
N ASP A 115 8.28 11.66 5.22
CA ASP A 115 8.86 11.79 6.56
C ASP A 115 9.38 10.47 7.15
N PHE A 116 8.73 9.35 6.82
CA PHE A 116 9.07 8.06 7.40
C PHE A 116 10.02 7.23 6.53
N GLY A 117 10.18 7.60 5.26
CA GLY A 117 11.20 7.05 4.38
C GLY A 117 10.71 6.68 2.99
N GLU A 118 11.68 6.27 2.18
CA GLU A 118 11.52 5.85 0.80
C GLU A 118 11.97 4.39 0.65
N TYR A 119 11.19 3.61 -0.08
CA TYR A 119 11.38 2.17 -0.24
C TYR A 119 11.40 1.80 -1.71
N ASP A 120 12.19 0.77 -2.07
CA ASP A 120 12.32 0.31 -3.45
C ASP A 120 11.17 -0.62 -3.87
N THR A 121 10.47 -1.21 -2.90
CA THR A 121 9.33 -2.10 -3.13
C THR A 121 8.18 -1.85 -2.15
N PHE A 122 6.98 -2.18 -2.57
CA PHE A 122 5.76 -2.13 -1.78
C PHE A 122 5.87 -2.99 -0.50
N MET A 123 6.46 -4.18 -0.63
CA MET A 123 6.64 -5.10 0.50
C MET A 123 7.63 -4.55 1.55
N GLU A 124 8.68 -3.83 1.14
CA GLU A 124 9.59 -3.15 2.07
C GLU A 124 8.89 -2.02 2.82
N MET A 125 8.10 -1.20 2.12
CA MET A 125 7.29 -0.14 2.73
C MET A 125 6.33 -0.72 3.79
N LEU A 126 5.58 -1.77 3.41
CA LEU A 126 4.66 -2.45 4.30
C LEU A 126 5.37 -3.09 5.50
N GLU A 127 6.50 -3.77 5.29
CA GLU A 127 7.29 -4.34 6.38
C GLU A 127 7.77 -3.26 7.35
N ALA A 128 8.23 -2.12 6.85
CA ALA A 128 8.66 -1.00 7.69
C ALA A 128 7.51 -0.46 8.55
N TYR A 129 6.33 -0.24 7.96
CA TYR A 129 5.15 0.21 8.70
C TYR A 129 4.72 -0.80 9.77
N LEU A 130 4.65 -2.09 9.43
CA LEU A 130 4.27 -3.15 10.37
C LEU A 130 5.27 -3.31 11.52
N LYS A 131 6.56 -3.13 11.24
CA LYS A 131 7.63 -3.31 12.23
C LYS A 131 7.69 -2.15 13.22
N TYR A 132 7.55 -0.92 12.73
CA TYR A 132 7.84 0.27 13.52
C TYR A 132 6.57 0.93 14.04
N GLY A 133 5.46 0.93 13.28
CA GLY A 133 4.19 1.54 13.66
C GLY A 133 4.31 3.01 14.09
N TYR A 134 3.22 3.72 14.31
CA TYR A 134 3.30 5.15 14.71
C TYR A 134 4.06 5.38 16.04
N GLU A 135 4.02 4.42 16.98
CA GLU A 135 4.56 4.60 18.34
C GLU A 135 6.09 4.68 18.44
N SER A 136 6.85 4.17 17.46
CA SER A 136 8.33 4.23 17.50
C SER A 136 8.94 5.32 16.61
N MET A 137 8.15 5.99 15.77
CA MET A 137 8.62 6.96 14.79
C MET A 137 8.55 8.40 15.27
N SER A 138 7.87 8.66 16.39
CA SER A 138 7.76 9.97 17.04
C SER A 138 8.94 10.30 17.98
N VAL A 139 10.01 9.49 17.93
CA VAL A 139 11.24 9.69 18.70
C VAL A 139 12.45 9.73 17.78
N SER A 140 12.62 10.84 17.07
CA SER A 140 13.90 11.22 16.45
C SER A 140 14.23 12.67 16.76
#